data_AF-A0A3A4B1F0-F1
#
_entry.id   AF-A0A3A4B1F0-F1
#
_cell.length_a   1.000
_cell.length_b   1.000
_cell.length_c   1.000
_cell.angle_alpha   90.00
_cell.angle_beta   90.00
_cell.angle_gamma   90.00
#
_symmetry.space_group_name_H-M   'P 1'
#
loop_
_entity.id
_entity.type
_entity.pdbx_description
1 polymer ?
#
loop_
_entity_poly.entity_id
_entity_poly.type
_entity_poly.pdbx_seq_one_letter_code
_entity_poly.pdbx_strand_id
1 'polypeptide(L)' 'MAQIEALPKDALASLAEVRVVLELNPWGGPPLHRRNPDASIRVRTFGQEGQGLVVYLILEDQRRVEILRVTWLD' A
#
# COMPACT_ATOMS: atom_id res chain seq x y z
N MET A 1 13.29 -3.61 6.91
CA MET A 1 13.13 -2.40 6.07
C MET A 1 13.83 -2.47 4.71
N ALA A 2 14.64 -3.51 4.45
CA ALA A 2 15.44 -3.66 3.21
C ALA A 2 14.70 -3.45 1.88
N GLN A 3 13.40 -3.77 1.79
CA GLN A 3 12.61 -3.56 0.57
C GLN A 3 12.35 -2.08 0.26
N ILE A 4 12.15 -1.25 1.29
CA ILE A 4 11.94 0.20 1.12
C ILE A 4 13.27 0.87 0.78
N GLU A 5 14.36 0.43 1.40
CA GLU A 5 15.72 0.95 1.16
C GLU A 5 16.21 0.71 -0.28
N ALA A 6 15.68 -0.29 -0.96
CA ALA A 6 16.01 -0.59 -2.35
C ALA A 6 15.21 0.24 -3.38
N LEU A 7 14.27 1.08 -2.93
CA LEU A 7 13.44 1.88 -3.85
C LEU A 7 14.19 3.09 -4.40
N PRO A 8 13.96 3.47 -5.67
CA PRO A 8 14.39 4.75 -6.20
C PRO A 8 13.87 5.92 -5.36
N LYS A 9 14.59 7.04 -5.35
CA LYS A 9 14.19 8.24 -4.56
C LYS A 9 12.79 8.73 -4.89
N ASP A 10 12.41 8.69 -6.17
CA ASP A 10 11.10 9.14 -6.61
C ASP A 10 9.98 8.22 -6.09
N ALA A 11 10.26 6.91 -6.01
CA ALA A 11 9.35 5.94 -5.42
C ALA A 11 9.19 6.12 -3.91
N LEU A 12 10.21 6.61 -3.19
CA LEU A 12 10.13 6.90 -1.76
C LEU A 12 9.15 8.04 -1.45
N ALA A 13 9.16 9.11 -2.26
CA ALA A 13 8.23 10.23 -2.10
C ALA A 13 6.78 9.78 -2.30
N SER A 14 6.51 9.06 -3.39
CA SER A 14 5.17 8.52 -3.64
C SER A 14 4.73 7.47 -2.61
N LEU A 15 5.66 6.67 -2.06
CA LEU A 15 5.36 5.75 -0.96
C LEU A 15 4.99 6.50 0.33
N ALA A 16 5.63 7.64 0.61
CA ALA A 16 5.27 8.46 1.76
C ALA A 16 3.83 9.00 1.65
N GLU A 17 3.40 9.41 0.45
CA GLU A 17 2.01 9.81 0.19
C GLU A 17 1.03 8.66 0.41
N VAL A 18 1.38 7.44 -0.04
CA VAL A 18 0.57 6.24 0.26
C VAL A 18 0.40 6.05 1.76
N ARG A 19 1.46 6.24 2.54
CA ARG A 19 1.40 6.10 4.00
C ARG A 19 0.39 7.07 4.61
N VAL A 20 0.36 8.32 4.17
CA VAL A 20 -0.64 9.32 4.61
C VAL A 20 -2.06 8.86 4.24
N VAL A 21 -2.26 8.37 3.01
CA VAL A 21 -3.58 7.87 2.59
C VAL A 21 -4.04 6.68 3.42
N LEU A 22 -3.13 5.75 3.76
CA LEU A 22 -3.44 4.58 4.58
C LEU A 22 -3.76 4.94 6.04
N GLU A 23 -3.20 6.03 6.57
CA GLU A 23 -3.55 6.56 7.90
C GLU A 23 -4.95 7.18 7.91
N LEU A 24 -5.38 7.79 6.80
CA LEU A 24 -6.68 8.48 6.71
C LEU A 24 -7.83 7.56 6.29
N ASN A 25 -7.63 6.72 5.27
CA ASN A 25 -8.67 5.85 4.72
C ASN A 25 -8.08 4.55 4.13
N PRO A 26 -7.74 3.57 4.98
CA PRO A 26 -7.14 2.33 4.52
C PRO A 26 -8.09 1.46 3.70
N TRP A 27 -9.40 1.54 3.96
CA TRP A 27 -10.43 0.79 3.23
C TRP A 27 -10.68 1.30 1.81
N GLY A 28 -10.18 2.48 1.44
CA GLY A 28 -10.38 3.08 0.13
C GLY A 28 -9.61 2.42 -1.03
N GLY A 29 -8.71 1.46 -0.77
CA GLY A 29 -8.07 0.66 -1.82
C GLY A 29 -8.89 -0.59 -2.16
N PRO A 30 -8.81 -1.17 -3.36
CA PRO A 30 -9.50 -2.41 -3.68
C PRO A 30 -9.01 -3.62 -2.85
N PRO A 31 -9.88 -4.61 -2.61
CA PRO A 31 -9.47 -5.89 -2.03
C PRO A 31 -8.45 -6.59 -2.93
N LEU A 32 -7.47 -7.29 -2.33
CA LEU A 32 -6.51 -8.09 -3.10
C LEU A 32 -7.22 -9.17 -3.94
N HIS A 33 -8.24 -9.80 -3.34
CA HIS A 33 -9.05 -10.81 -4.01
C HIS A 33 -10.46 -10.29 -4.24
N ARG A 34 -10.83 -10.03 -5.51
CA ARG A 34 -12.16 -9.51 -5.88
C ARG A 34 -13.33 -10.39 -5.43
N ARG A 35 -13.11 -11.70 -5.27
CA ARG A 35 -14.12 -12.65 -4.77
C ARG A 35 -14.37 -12.57 -3.26
N ASN A 36 -13.56 -11.79 -2.54
CA ASN A 36 -13.70 -11.54 -1.11
C ASN A 36 -13.57 -10.02 -0.85
N PRO A 37 -14.63 -9.24 -1.12
CA PRO A 37 -14.57 -7.78 -1.07
C PRO A 37 -14.36 -7.21 0.34
N ASP A 38 -14.73 -7.98 1.36
CA ASP A 38 -14.63 -7.60 2.77
C ASP A 38 -13.28 -7.99 3.39
N ALA A 39 -12.39 -8.63 2.62
CA ALA A 39 -11.06 -8.97 3.10
C ALA A 39 -10.26 -7.73 3.52
N SER A 40 -9.61 -7.83 4.67
CA SER A 40 -8.76 -6.77 5.23
C SER A 40 -7.43 -6.60 4.50
N ILE A 41 -7.06 -7.54 3.63
CA ILE A 41 -5.89 -7.42 2.75
C ILE A 41 -6.29 -6.69 1.48
N ARG A 42 -5.65 -5.56 1.24
CA ARG A 42 -5.95 -4.64 0.14
C ARG A 42 -4.71 -4.28 -0.65
N VAL A 43 -4.96 -3.71 -1.82
CA VAL A 43 -3.91 -3.25 -2.72
C VAL A 43 -4.13 -1.80 -3.13
N ARG A 44 -3.05 -1.08 -3.40
CA ARG A 44 -3.11 0.30 -3.92
C ARG A 44 -1.95 0.53 -4.87
N THR A 45 -2.25 1.07 -6.04
CA THR A 45 -1.23 1.57 -6.97
C THR A 45 -0.79 2.97 -6.56
N PHE A 46 0.47 3.31 -6.85
CA PHE A 46 1.07 4.61 -6.52
C PHE A 46 2.16 4.98 -7.53
N GLY A 47 2.71 6.18 -7.41
CA GLY A 47 3.59 6.76 -8.44
C GLY A 47 2.79 7.45 -9.53
N GLN A 48 3.43 8.35 -10.27
CA GLN A 48 2.79 9.24 -11.24
C GLN A 48 1.99 8.49 -12.31
N GLU A 49 2.52 7.35 -12.77
CA GLU A 49 1.91 6.51 -13.81
C GLU A 49 1.47 5.14 -13.27
N GLY A 50 1.34 5.01 -11.94
CA GLY A 50 0.99 3.73 -11.32
C GLY A 50 2.11 2.70 -11.32
N GLN A 51 3.37 3.14 -11.36
CA GLN A 51 4.56 2.29 -11.34
C GLN A 51 4.70 1.47 -10.04
N GLY A 52 4.10 1.95 -8.95
CA GLY A 52 4.16 1.33 -7.64
C GLY A 52 2.92 0.51 -7.31
N LEU A 53 3.09 -0.58 -6.57
CA LEU A 53 2.01 -1.35 -5.95
C LEU A 53 2.33 -1.63 -4.48
N VAL A 54 1.43 -1.23 -3.59
CA VAL A 54 1.46 -1.61 -2.17
C VAL A 54 0.40 -2.68 -1.90
N VAL A 55 0.80 -3.76 -1.23
CA VAL A 55 -0.11 -4.73 -0.59
C VAL A 55 -0.05 -4.49 0.91
N TYR A 56 -1.20 -4.34 1.54
CA TYR A 56 -1.30 -4.00 2.96
C TYR A 56 -2.44 -4.74 3.66
N LEU A 57 -2.32 -4.88 4.97
CA LEU A 57 -3.30 -5.51 5.85
C LEU A 57 -3.87 -4.48 6.83
N ILE A 58 -5.19 -4.46 6.96
CA ILE A 58 -5.90 -3.65 7.96
C ILE A 58 -6.15 -4.51 9.20
N LEU A 59 -5.70 -4.04 10.36
CA LEU A 59 -5.94 -4.63 11.66
C LEU A 59 -6.85 -3.69 12.47
N GLU A 60 -8.16 -3.82 12.27
CA GLU A 60 -9.15 -2.88 12.82
C GLU A 60 -9.12 -2.80 14.35
N ASP A 61 -9.08 -3.96 15.01
CA ASP A 61 -9.04 -4.06 16.47
C ASP A 61 -7.83 -3.33 17.08
N GLN A 62 -6.77 -3.16 16.29
CA GLN A 62 -5.53 -2.49 16.68
C GLN A 62 -5.42 -1.07 16.11
N ARG A 63 -6.41 -0.61 15.33
CA ARG A 63 -6.37 0.64 14.55
C ARG A 63 -5.06 0.80 13.78
N ARG A 64 -4.59 -0.28 13.18
CA ARG A 64 -3.26 -0.39 12.59
C ARG A 64 -3.32 -0.87 11.15
N VAL A 65 -2.40 -0.38 10.33
CA VAL A 65 -2.21 -0.83 8.95
C VAL A 65 -0.78 -1.31 8.78
N GLU A 66 -0.61 -2.53 8.29
CA GLU A 66 0.68 -3.13 8.01
C GLU A 66 0.93 -3.20 6.52
N ILE A 67 2.06 -2.67 6.06
CA ILE A 67 2.52 -2.85 4.69
C ILE A 67 3.19 -4.22 4.59
N LEU A 68 2.60 -5.10 3.80
CA LEU A 68 3.10 -6.46 3.59
C LEU A 68 4.12 -6.53 2.45
N ARG A 69 3.93 -5.71 1.41
CA ARG A 69 4.79 -5.68 0.22
C ARG A 69 4.72 -4.33 -0.48
N VAL A 70 5.88 -3.86 -0.96
CA VAL A 70 5.99 -2.72 -1.87
C VAL A 70 6.71 -3.15 -3.14
N THR A 71 6.04 -3.06 -4.28
CA THR A 71 6.66 -3.36 -5.59
C THR A 71 6.77 -2.08 -6.37
N TRP A 72 7.91 -1.86 -7.01
CA TRP A 72 8.13 -0.79 -7.97
C TRP A 72 8.44 -1.42 -9.32
N LEU A 73 7.71 -1.00 -10.35
CA LEU A 73 7.86 -1.42 -11.73
C LEU A 73 8.55 -0.26 -12.46
N ASP A 74 9.86 -0.37 -12.68
CA ASP A 74 10.59 0.50 -13.61
C ASP A 74 10.24 0.17 -15.06
#